data_AF-A0A2Z6RIG2-F1
#
_entry.id   AF-A0A2Z6RIG2-F1
#
_cell.length_a   1.000
_cell.length_b   1.000
_cell.length_c   1.000
_cell.angle_alpha   90.00
_cell.angle_beta   90.00
_cell.angle_gamma   90.00
#
_symmetry.space_group_name_H-M   'P 1'
#
loop_
_entity.id
_entity.type
_entity.pdbx_description
1 polymer ?
#
loop_
_entity_poly.entity_id
_entity_poly.type
_entity_poly.pdbx_seq_one_letter_code
_entity_poly.pdbx_strand_id
1 'polypeptide(L)'
;MPKQHWLLSYLTQYPNVLPYLFTANFSAVLFEERQNQWSLSRPLLCLILLNPDYWEQYTRNLVLYQLPERRDILAKALSSLMQDVEISLISKNRDRFTQNLSTFKRELTNDNVILVVPPMDMKMTM
;
A
#
# COMPACT_ATOMS: atom_id res chain seq x y z
N MET A 1 19.35 -31.99 1.69
CA MET A 1 18.30 -30.94 1.67
C MET A 1 19.01 -29.60 1.65
N PRO A 2 18.75 -28.71 0.67
CA PRO A 2 19.30 -27.36 0.73
C PRO A 2 18.80 -26.68 2.01
N LYS A 3 19.70 -26.01 2.74
CA LYS A 3 19.31 -25.21 3.91
C LYS A 3 18.37 -24.11 3.42
N GLN A 4 17.18 -24.02 4.02
CA GLN A 4 16.26 -22.94 3.74
C GLN A 4 16.97 -21.60 4.00
N HIS A 5 16.81 -20.65 3.08
CA HIS A 5 17.40 -19.33 3.22
C HIS A 5 16.86 -18.66 4.49
N TRP A 6 17.73 -18.06 5.32
CA TRP A 6 17.36 -17.52 6.63
C TRP A 6 16.18 -16.55 6.57
N LEU A 7 16.08 -15.76 5.49
CA LEU A 7 14.98 -14.81 5.27
C LEU A 7 13.62 -15.52 5.20
N LEU A 8 13.53 -16.66 4.51
CA LEU A 8 12.28 -17.41 4.40
C LEU A 8 11.89 -18.00 5.76
N SER A 9 12.86 -18.50 6.53
CA SER A 9 12.63 -18.97 7.89
C SER A 9 12.14 -17.84 8.80
N TYR A 10 12.73 -16.64 8.69
CA TYR A 10 12.30 -15.47 9.45
C TYR A 10 10.88 -15.02 9.08
N LEU A 11 10.56 -14.92 7.78
CA LEU A 11 9.22 -14.52 7.31
C LEU A 11 8.16 -15.56 7.68
N THR A 12 8.52 -16.84 7.74
CA THR A 12 7.62 -17.90 8.20
C THR A 12 7.38 -17.81 9.71
N GLN A 13 8.43 -17.49 10.49
CA GLN A 13 8.33 -17.33 11.94
C GLN A 13 7.54 -16.07 12.33
N TYR A 14 7.64 -14.99 11.53
CA TYR A 14 7.00 -13.71 11.80
C TYR A 14 6.15 -13.26 10.60
N PRO A 15 4.98 -13.87 10.37
CA PRO A 15 4.16 -13.63 9.16
C PRO A 15 3.66 -12.18 9.03
N ASN A 16 3.58 -11.45 10.15
CA ASN A 16 3.10 -10.08 10.20
C ASN A 16 4.15 -9.02 9.81
N VAL A 17 5.40 -9.40 9.55
CA VAL A 17 6.47 -8.43 9.22
C VAL A 17 6.19 -7.72 7.89
N LEU A 18 5.82 -8.46 6.84
CA LEU A 18 5.50 -7.84 5.54
C LEU A 18 4.24 -6.97 5.62
N PRO A 19 3.12 -7.43 6.22
CA PRO A 19 1.96 -6.57 6.54
C PRO A 19 2.32 -5.29 7.29
N TYR A 20 3.13 -5.39 8.35
CA TYR A 20 3.55 -4.24 9.14
C TYR A 20 4.37 -3.25 8.32
N LEU A 21 5.35 -3.73 7.55
CA LEU A 21 6.16 -2.88 6.67
C LEU A 21 5.29 -2.20 5.62
N PHE A 22 4.35 -2.93 5.00
CA PHE A 22 3.39 -2.36 4.06
C PHE A 22 2.59 -1.23 4.72
N THR A 23 1.96 -1.50 5.87
CA THR A 23 1.08 -0.56 6.56
C THR A 23 1.83 0.69 7.01
N ALA A 24 3.05 0.55 7.52
CA ALA A 24 3.90 1.68 7.87
C ALA A 24 4.26 2.54 6.64
N ASN A 25 4.67 1.91 5.54
CA ASN A 25 5.04 2.63 4.30
C ASN A 25 3.82 3.33 3.69
N PHE A 26 2.67 2.64 3.63
CA PHE A 26 1.48 3.19 3.01
C PHE A 26 0.84 4.27 3.89
N SER A 27 0.88 4.13 5.21
CA SER A 27 0.44 5.19 6.12
C SER A 27 1.31 6.44 6.00
N ALA A 28 2.64 6.28 5.91
CA ALA A 28 3.54 7.40 5.64
C ALA A 28 3.19 8.08 4.31
N VAL A 29 2.87 7.31 3.28
CA VAL A 29 2.38 7.84 2.00
C VAL A 29 1.05 8.58 2.17
N LEU A 30 0.08 8.06 2.91
CA LEU A 30 -1.26 8.66 3.00
C LEU A 30 -1.31 9.91 3.89
N PHE A 31 -0.55 9.94 4.98
CA PHE A 31 -0.78 10.87 6.08
C PHE A 31 0.39 11.83 6.37
N GLU A 32 1.59 11.60 5.83
CA GLU A 32 2.73 12.50 6.08
C GLU A 32 2.84 13.62 5.04
N GLU A 33 2.96 14.86 5.52
CA GLU A 33 3.01 16.08 4.69
C GLU A 33 4.35 16.29 3.94
N ARG A 34 5.43 15.54 4.23
CA ARG A 34 6.80 15.89 3.76
C ARG A 34 7.41 15.01 2.64
N GLN A 35 7.90 15.73 1.61
CA GLN A 35 8.77 15.51 0.43
C GLN A 35 9.48 14.17 0.08
N ASN A 36 9.58 13.14 0.93
CA ASN A 36 10.28 11.88 0.57
C ASN A 36 9.34 10.77 0.03
N GLN A 37 8.11 11.11 -0.32
CA GLN A 37 7.07 10.15 -0.71
C GLN A 37 7.45 9.31 -1.97
N TRP A 38 8.31 9.86 -2.82
CA TRP A 38 8.84 9.18 -4.00
C TRP A 38 9.79 8.03 -3.65
N SER A 39 10.52 8.12 -2.54
CA SER A 39 11.43 7.04 -2.12
C SER A 39 10.65 5.83 -1.62
N LEU A 40 9.42 6.02 -1.13
CA LEU A 40 8.53 4.97 -0.65
C LEU A 40 7.74 4.28 -1.78
N SER A 41 7.63 4.86 -2.98
CA SER A 41 6.86 4.25 -4.08
C SER A 41 7.41 2.87 -4.47
N ARG A 42 8.73 2.76 -4.62
CA ARG A 42 9.40 1.52 -5.05
C ARG A 42 9.36 0.42 -3.98
N PRO A 43 9.67 0.69 -2.70
CA PRO A 43 9.42 -0.26 -1.60
C PRO A 43 7.96 -0.69 -1.50
N LEU A 44 7.01 0.25 -1.66
CA LEU A 44 5.59 -0.05 -1.57
C LEU A 44 5.14 -1.02 -2.67
N LEU A 45 5.55 -0.81 -3.93
CA LEU A 45 5.26 -1.77 -5.02
C LEU A 45 5.83 -3.15 -4.70
N CYS A 46 7.06 -3.23 -4.18
CA CYS A 46 7.66 -4.51 -3.78
C CYS A 46 6.81 -5.21 -2.71
N LEU A 47 6.36 -4.48 -1.69
CA LEU A 47 5.54 -5.02 -0.60
C LEU A 47 4.16 -5.48 -1.09
N ILE A 48 3.54 -4.76 -2.03
CA ILE A 48 2.28 -5.17 -2.68
C ILE A 48 2.49 -6.49 -3.44
N LEU A 49 3.55 -6.62 -4.23
CA LEU A 49 3.81 -7.83 -5.01
C LEU A 49 4.21 -9.03 -4.13
N LEU A 50 4.83 -8.79 -2.97
CA LEU A 50 5.17 -9.83 -2.01
C LEU A 50 3.97 -10.36 -1.22
N ASN A 51 2.91 -9.55 -1.05
CA ASN A 51 1.72 -9.94 -0.31
C ASN A 51 0.44 -9.28 -0.92
N PRO A 52 0.02 -9.73 -2.11
CA PRO A 52 -1.10 -9.12 -2.83
C PRO A 52 -2.44 -9.29 -2.09
N ASP A 53 -2.61 -10.40 -1.37
CA ASP A 53 -3.80 -10.66 -0.56
C ASP A 53 -3.93 -9.62 0.56
N TYR A 54 -2.83 -9.29 1.24
CA TYR A 54 -2.84 -8.26 2.26
C TYR A 54 -3.13 -6.87 1.69
N TRP A 55 -2.59 -6.55 0.50
CA TRP A 55 -2.92 -5.30 -0.20
C TRP A 55 -4.42 -5.16 -0.48
N GLU A 56 -5.04 -6.18 -1.08
CA GLU A 56 -6.48 -6.17 -1.37
C GLU A 56 -7.29 -6.04 -0.08
N GLN A 57 -6.89 -6.81 0.92
CA GLN A 57 -7.56 -6.86 2.20
C GLN A 57 -7.45 -5.53 2.97
N TYR A 58 -6.30 -4.88 2.95
CA TYR A 58 -6.04 -3.59 3.59
C TYR A 58 -6.81 -2.47 2.91
N THR A 59 -6.72 -2.37 1.58
CA THR A 59 -7.41 -1.32 0.79
C THR A 59 -8.92 -1.39 0.93
N ARG A 60 -9.49 -2.60 0.90
CA ARG A 60 -10.92 -2.81 1.17
C ARG A 60 -11.32 -2.30 2.55
N ASN A 61 -10.56 -2.67 3.59
CA ASN A 61 -10.83 -2.17 4.93
C ASN A 61 -10.70 -0.64 5.00
N LEU A 62 -9.69 -0.07 4.32
CA LEU A 62 -9.38 1.36 4.38
C LEU A 62 -10.56 2.17 3.87
N VAL A 63 -11.17 1.72 2.77
CA VAL A 63 -12.42 2.25 2.21
C VAL A 63 -13.56 2.14 3.22
N LEU A 64 -13.77 0.97 3.82
CA LEU A 64 -14.85 0.77 4.80
C LEU A 64 -14.71 1.66 6.04
N TYR A 65 -13.47 1.97 6.44
CA TYR A 65 -13.17 2.84 7.57
C TYR A 65 -13.44 4.32 7.29
N GLN A 66 -13.60 4.71 6.02
CA GLN A 66 -13.98 6.07 5.65
C GLN A 66 -15.48 6.32 5.81
N LEU A 67 -15.83 7.61 5.93
CA LEU A 67 -17.22 8.08 5.85
C LEU A 67 -17.87 7.66 4.52
N PRO A 68 -19.17 7.31 4.49
CA PRO A 68 -19.85 6.79 3.31
C PRO A 68 -19.61 7.63 2.03
N GLU A 69 -19.67 8.96 2.14
CA GLU A 69 -19.49 9.88 1.02
C GLU A 69 -18.06 9.92 0.45
N ARG A 70 -17.07 9.39 1.18
CA ARG A 70 -15.65 9.33 0.76
C ARG A 70 -15.26 7.97 0.20
N ARG A 71 -16.09 6.93 0.40
CA ARG A 71 -15.74 5.54 0.07
C ARG A 71 -15.52 5.34 -1.42
N ASP A 72 -16.43 5.85 -2.25
CA ASP A 72 -16.36 5.69 -3.70
C ASP A 72 -15.17 6.43 -4.30
N ILE A 73 -14.89 7.65 -3.80
CA ILE A 73 -13.75 8.45 -4.21
C ILE A 73 -12.45 7.71 -3.88
N LEU A 74 -12.30 7.22 -2.65
CA LEU A 74 -11.11 6.49 -2.24
C LEU A 74 -10.97 5.15 -2.97
N ALA A 75 -12.06 4.39 -3.16
CA ALA A 75 -12.03 3.12 -3.88
C ALA A 75 -11.56 3.32 -5.32
N LYS A 76 -12.07 4.35 -6.00
CA LYS A 76 -11.64 4.72 -7.34
C LYS A 76 -10.16 5.11 -7.38
N ALA A 77 -9.73 5.97 -6.45
CA ALA A 77 -8.33 6.39 -6.36
C ALA A 77 -7.39 5.20 -6.08
N LEU A 78 -7.78 4.27 -5.21
CA LEU A 78 -6.99 3.06 -4.94
C LEU A 78 -6.90 2.13 -6.16
N SER A 79 -7.97 2.05 -6.97
CA SER A 79 -7.96 1.25 -8.19
C SER A 79 -6.98 1.77 -9.25
N SER A 80 -6.70 3.08 -9.27
CA SER A 80 -5.77 3.68 -10.22
C SER A 80 -4.29 3.45 -9.85
N LEU A 81 -3.99 3.07 -8.61
CA LEU A 81 -2.61 2.85 -8.15
C LEU A 81 -1.89 1.74 -8.93
N MET A 82 -2.58 0.63 -9.20
CA MET A 82 -2.04 -0.53 -9.92
C MET A 82 -2.41 -0.53 -11.41
N GLN A 83 -3.06 0.51 -11.91
CA GLN A 83 -3.43 0.61 -13.32
C GLN A 83 -2.17 0.59 -14.22
N ASP A 84 -2.16 -0.29 -15.21
CA ASP A 84 -1.04 -0.52 -16.13
C ASP A 84 0.28 -0.94 -15.45
N VAL A 85 0.21 -1.48 -14.22
CA VAL A 85 1.35 -2.05 -13.49
C VAL A 85 1.21 -3.57 -13.49
N GLU A 86 2.03 -4.25 -14.28
CA GLU A 86 2.09 -5.72 -14.25
C GLU A 86 2.79 -6.21 -12.97
N ILE A 87 2.61 -7.50 -12.64
CA ILE A 87 3.19 -8.16 -11.46
C ILE A 87 4.70 -8.41 -11.69
N SER A 88 5.48 -7.34 -11.81
CA SER A 88 6.93 -7.38 -11.93
C SER A 88 7.60 -6.07 -11.48
N LEU A 89 8.87 -6.16 -11.09
CA LEU A 89 9.67 -5.03 -10.59
C LEU A 89 10.57 -4.40 -11.66
N ILE A 90 10.26 -4.57 -12.95
CA ILE A 90 11.00 -3.93 -14.03
C ILE A 90 10.91 -2.40 -13.94
N SER A 91 11.88 -1.67 -14.48
CA SER A 91 11.93 -0.20 -14.40
C SER A 91 10.63 0.46 -14.88
N LYS A 92 10.07 0.00 -16.01
CA LYS A 92 8.79 0.49 -16.54
C LYS A 92 7.66 0.45 -15.52
N ASN A 93 7.49 -0.66 -14.80
CA ASN A 93 6.40 -0.83 -13.83
C ASN A 93 6.63 0.00 -12.57
N ARG A 94 7.88 0.09 -12.11
CA ARG A 94 8.25 0.95 -10.98
C ARG A 94 7.97 2.42 -11.27
N ASP A 95 8.32 2.87 -12.48
CA ASP A 95 8.11 4.26 -12.89
C ASP A 95 6.61 4.54 -13.11
N ARG A 96 5.86 3.61 -13.70
CA ARG A 96 4.39 3.71 -13.82
C ARG A 96 3.72 3.78 -12.45
N PHE A 97 4.05 2.88 -11.52
CA PHE A 97 3.49 2.90 -10.17
C PHE A 97 3.79 4.22 -9.45
N THR A 98 5.00 4.76 -9.63
CA THR A 98 5.39 6.06 -9.06
C THR A 98 4.52 7.20 -9.61
N GLN A 99 4.23 7.20 -10.91
CA GLN A 99 3.30 8.16 -11.52
C GLN A 99 1.88 8.00 -10.98
N ASN A 100 1.38 6.76 -10.88
CA ASN A 100 0.04 6.48 -10.36
C ASN A 100 -0.11 6.96 -8.92
N LEU A 101 0.90 6.71 -8.07
CA LEU A 101 0.92 7.17 -6.67
C LEU A 101 0.82 8.69 -6.55
N SER A 102 1.41 9.41 -7.50
CA SER A 102 1.36 10.88 -7.56
C SER A 102 -0.03 11.37 -7.95
N THR A 103 -0.64 10.72 -8.93
CA THR A 103 -2.01 11.01 -9.36
C THR A 103 -3.00 10.72 -8.24
N PHE A 104 -2.89 9.56 -7.60
CA PHE A 104 -3.69 9.18 -6.44
C PHE A 104 -3.69 10.26 -5.35
N LYS A 105 -2.51 10.78 -4.97
CA LYS A 105 -2.43 11.85 -3.96
C LYS A 105 -3.08 13.14 -4.41
N ARG A 106 -2.83 13.54 -5.65
CA ARG A 106 -3.44 14.75 -6.22
C ARG A 106 -4.97 14.65 -6.23
N GLU A 107 -5.52 13.48 -6.54
CA GLU A 107 -6.97 13.22 -6.48
C GLU A 107 -7.50 13.39 -5.05
N LEU A 108 -6.85 12.77 -4.05
CA LEU A 108 -7.24 12.94 -2.65
C LEU A 108 -7.19 14.40 -2.18
N THR A 109 -6.15 15.16 -2.58
CA THR A 109 -6.05 16.59 -2.28
C THR A 109 -7.13 17.41 -2.98
N ASN A 110 -7.36 17.18 -4.27
CA ASN A 110 -8.33 17.94 -5.07
C ASN A 110 -9.76 17.73 -4.59
N ASP A 111 -10.11 16.51 -4.21
CA ASP A 111 -11.45 16.16 -3.72
C ASP A 111 -11.62 16.47 -2.22
N ASN A 112 -10.63 17.15 -1.59
CA ASN A 112 -10.58 17.48 -0.16
C ASN A 112 -10.88 16.27 0.73
N VAL A 113 -10.40 15.08 0.33
CA VAL A 113 -10.64 13.84 1.05
C VAL A 113 -9.72 13.81 2.27
N ILE A 114 -10.26 14.21 3.41
CA ILE A 114 -9.60 13.99 4.69
C ILE A 114 -9.80 12.52 5.06
N LEU A 115 -8.74 11.74 4.97
CA LEU A 115 -8.79 10.33 5.34
C LEU A 115 -8.84 10.18 6.85
N VAL A 116 -9.76 9.35 7.33
CA VAL A 116 -9.73 8.86 8.71
C VAL A 116 -8.56 7.90 8.82
N VAL A 117 -7.62 8.21 9.72
CA VAL A 117 -6.45 7.37 9.99
C VAL A 117 -6.94 6.07 10.61
N PRO A 118 -6.73 4.91 9.96
CA PRO A 118 -7.08 3.64 10.57
C PRO A 118 -6.10 3.31 11.71
N PRO A 119 -6.52 2.54 12.72
CA PRO A 119 -5.62 1.95 13.71
C PRO A 119 -4.53 1.12 13.02
N MET A 120 -3.28 1.21 13.48
CA MET A 120 -2.14 0.45 12.91
C MET A 120 -2.35 -1.08 12.91
N ASP A 121 -3.23 -1.57 13.79
CA ASP A 121 -3.62 -2.95 14.01
C ASP A 121 -4.83 -3.39 13.18
N MET A 122 -5.19 -2.64 12.13
CA MET A 122 -6.36 -2.85 11.25
C MET A 122 -6.60 -4.31 10.83
N LYS A 123 -5.55 -5.16 10.84
CA LYS A 123 -5.61 -6.63 10.84
C LYS A 123 -4.41 -7.32 11.53
N MET A 124 -4.15 -7.05 12.81
CA MET A 124 -3.30 -7.95 13.62
C MET A 124 -4.10 -8.96 14.46
N THR A 125 -5.43 -8.87 14.42
CA THR A 125 -6.36 -9.78 15.09
C THR A 125 -7.06 -10.68 14.08
N MET A 126 -6.40 -11.78 13.73
CA MET A 126 -7.03 -13.09 13.51
C MET A 126 -6.21 -14.14 14.23
#